data_AF-A0A9P1MHN7-F1
#
_entry.id   AF-A0A9P1MHN7-F1
#
_cell.length_a   1.000
_cell.length_b   1.000
_cell.length_c   1.000
_cell.angle_alpha   90.00
_cell.angle_beta   90.00
_cell.angle_gamma   90.00
#
_symmetry.space_group_name_H-M   'P 1'
#
loop_
_entity.id
_entity.type
_entity.pdbx_description
1 polymer ?
#
loop_
_entity_poly.entity_id
_entity_poly.type
_entity_poly.pdbx_seq_one_letter_code
_entity_poly.pdbx_strand_id
1 'polypeptide(L)'
;MLFASVLSILAFYSENECLLVLNAWTFFSISFVISVSVFYVFKEQGSFNDENIDKTKLSLGNIIQRNYGEEHHHLQLSLSSFQSTYQCCGLNGVEVNRNDWTQSTFFLSQLQYPRDRVPLSCCKTCESLQKECGKNVEPTEECTKALPLCSLTKFEYVHRDACLGHSVAENLTMSMYLNTNGCFNVMYNSISSYLDNQFYLGWSLIILTTLQFFLLISMFSILKNVSSLNEY
;
A
#
# COMPACT_ATOMS: atom_id res chain seq x y z
N MET A 1 21.87 -9.94 3.65
CA MET A 1 22.62 -9.78 2.38
C MET A 1 24.06 -9.32 2.61
N LEU A 2 24.33 -8.24 3.36
CA LEU A 2 25.70 -7.75 3.62
C LEU A 2 26.71 -8.83 4.04
N PHE A 3 26.32 -9.73 4.94
CA PHE A 3 27.18 -10.84 5.37
C PHE A 3 27.57 -11.79 4.23
N ALA A 4 26.62 -12.19 3.39
CA ALA A 4 26.88 -13.04 2.22
C ALA A 4 27.75 -12.32 1.17
N SER A 5 27.57 -11.01 1.01
CA SER A 5 28.41 -10.18 0.15
C SER A 5 29.86 -10.14 0.63
N VAL A 6 30.08 -9.92 1.94
CA VAL A 6 31.41 -9.92 2.55
C VAL A 6 32.07 -11.30 2.44
N LEU A 7 31.32 -12.37 2.72
CA LEU A 7 31.81 -13.74 2.52
C LEU A 7 32.22 -14.00 1.07
N SER A 8 31.46 -13.49 0.10
CA SER A 8 31.79 -13.64 -1.32
C SER A 8 33.11 -12.94 -1.68
N ILE A 9 33.32 -11.72 -1.18
CA ILE A 9 34.56 -10.96 -1.42
C ILE A 9 35.75 -11.66 -0.75
N LEU A 10 35.60 -12.10 0.50
CA LEU A 10 36.65 -12.82 1.21
C LEU A 10 36.96 -14.17 0.55
N ALA A 11 35.95 -14.89 0.06
CA ALA A 11 36.13 -16.19 -0.58
C ALA A 11 36.90 -16.04 -1.89
N PHE A 12 36.58 -14.99 -2.65
CA PHE A 12 37.29 -14.67 -3.88
C PHE A 12 38.75 -14.25 -3.62
N TYR A 13 38.98 -13.39 -2.61
CA TYR A 13 40.33 -12.88 -2.36
C TYR A 13 41.27 -13.90 -1.68
N SER A 14 40.73 -14.77 -0.83
CA SER A 14 41.53 -15.75 -0.09
C SER A 14 41.79 -17.04 -0.86
N GLU A 15 41.14 -17.24 -2.02
CA GLU A 15 41.14 -18.50 -2.78
C GLU A 15 40.85 -19.75 -1.92
N ASN A 16 40.14 -19.56 -0.81
CA ASN A 16 39.90 -20.61 0.16
C ASN A 16 38.69 -21.46 -0.25
N GLU A 17 38.96 -22.71 -0.63
CA GLU A 17 37.95 -23.70 -1.02
C GLU A 17 36.79 -23.84 -0.01
N CYS A 18 37.10 -23.86 1.29
CA CYS A 18 36.11 -24.00 2.35
C CYS A 18 35.18 -22.78 2.41
N LEU A 19 35.73 -21.57 2.26
CA LEU A 19 34.94 -20.33 2.28
C LEU A 19 34.01 -20.25 1.05
N LEU A 20 34.46 -20.75 -0.09
CA LEU A 20 33.68 -20.75 -1.33
C LEU A 20 32.51 -21.75 -1.28
N VAL A 21 32.75 -22.95 -0.72
CA VAL A 21 31.69 -23.96 -0.46
C VAL A 21 30.68 -23.45 0.57
N LEU A 22 31.17 -22.85 1.67
CA LEU A 22 30.30 -22.24 2.68
C LEU A 22 29.42 -21.15 2.05
N ASN A 23 30.01 -20.27 1.24
CA ASN A 23 29.28 -19.21 0.57
C ASN A 23 28.21 -19.78 -0.38
N ALA A 24 28.52 -20.82 -1.16
CA ALA A 24 27.55 -21.50 -2.02
C ALA A 24 26.36 -22.03 -1.20
N TRP A 25 26.61 -22.69 -0.08
CA TRP A 25 25.55 -23.15 0.82
C TRP A 25 24.69 -22.02 1.39
N THR A 26 25.29 -20.87 1.73
CA THR A 26 24.49 -19.71 2.20
C THR A 26 23.53 -19.20 1.14
N PHE A 27 23.96 -19.10 -0.13
CA PHE A 27 23.08 -18.70 -1.23
C PHE A 27 21.99 -19.74 -1.51
N PHE A 28 22.29 -21.03 -1.40
CA PHE A 28 21.30 -22.10 -1.51
C PHE A 28 20.23 -21.99 -0.41
N SER A 29 20.63 -21.80 0.86
CA SER A 29 19.70 -21.63 1.97
C SER A 29 18.84 -20.37 1.82
N ILE A 30 19.43 -19.25 1.37
CA ILE A 30 18.69 -18.01 1.10
C ILE A 30 17.66 -18.25 -0.03
N SER A 31 18.06 -18.87 -1.14
CA SER A 31 17.17 -19.20 -2.25
C SER A 31 16.00 -20.08 -1.80
N PHE A 32 16.26 -21.08 -0.95
CA PHE A 32 15.22 -21.94 -0.38
C PHE A 32 14.21 -21.17 0.48
N VAL A 33 14.67 -20.30 1.38
CA VAL A 33 13.79 -19.48 2.23
C VAL A 33 12.93 -18.53 1.39
N ILE A 34 13.51 -17.90 0.36
CA ILE A 34 12.77 -17.04 -0.56
C ILE A 34 11.73 -17.86 -1.33
N SER A 35 12.09 -19.04 -1.82
CA SER A 35 11.17 -19.93 -2.54
C SER A 35 9.97 -20.34 -1.70
N VAL A 36 10.19 -20.71 -0.43
CA VAL A 36 9.11 -21.00 0.53
C VAL A 36 8.24 -19.77 0.75
N SER A 37 8.85 -18.59 0.91
CA SER A 37 8.11 -17.33 1.11
C SER A 37 7.23 -16.96 -0.10
N VAL A 38 7.77 -17.08 -1.32
CA VAL A 38 7.03 -16.87 -2.57
C VAL A 38 5.89 -17.87 -2.71
N PHE A 39 6.11 -19.14 -2.35
CA PHE A 39 5.05 -20.14 -2.34
C PHE A 39 3.90 -19.79 -1.38
N TYR A 40 4.22 -19.29 -0.17
CA TYR A 40 3.19 -18.80 0.75
C TYR A 40 2.43 -17.61 0.19
N VAL A 41 3.13 -16.63 -0.41
CA VAL A 41 2.48 -15.48 -1.06
C VAL A 41 1.56 -15.93 -2.19
N PHE A 42 2.00 -16.87 -3.03
CA PHE A 42 1.19 -17.43 -4.11
C PHE A 42 -0.06 -18.15 -3.59
N LYS A 43 0.12 -18.95 -2.53
CA LYS A 43 -1.01 -19.60 -1.85
C LYS A 43 -1.99 -18.56 -1.29
N GLU A 44 -1.49 -17.50 -0.68
CA GLU A 44 -2.33 -16.45 -0.09
C GLU A 44 -3.05 -15.64 -1.17
N GLN A 45 -2.38 -15.35 -2.29
CA GLN A 45 -2.99 -14.70 -3.46
C GLN A 45 -4.12 -15.58 -4.05
N GLY A 46 -3.90 -16.89 -4.16
CA GLY A 46 -4.95 -17.84 -4.55
C GLY A 46 -6.03 -18.07 -3.48
N SER A 47 -5.74 -17.75 -2.22
CA SER A 47 -6.72 -17.77 -1.12
C SER A 47 -7.46 -16.44 -0.97
N PHE A 48 -7.01 -15.37 -1.63
CA PHE A 48 -7.71 -14.10 -1.77
C PHE A 48 -8.88 -14.24 -2.77
N ASN A 49 -9.62 -15.33 -2.64
CA ASN A 49 -10.88 -15.60 -3.35
C ASN A 49 -11.99 -14.68 -2.83
N ASP A 50 -13.07 -14.59 -3.60
CA ASP A 50 -14.26 -13.76 -3.35
C ASP A 50 -14.77 -13.86 -1.89
N GLU A 51 -14.71 -15.03 -1.25
CA GLU A 51 -15.16 -15.22 0.13
C GLU A 51 -14.34 -14.41 1.17
N ASN A 52 -13.02 -14.32 1.00
CA ASN A 52 -12.16 -13.56 1.92
C ASN A 52 -12.25 -12.06 1.66
N ILE A 53 -12.50 -11.67 0.40
CA ILE A 53 -12.80 -10.30 0.00
C ILE A 53 -14.07 -9.83 0.73
N ASP A 54 -15.13 -10.64 0.71
CA ASP A 54 -16.38 -10.33 1.41
C ASP A 54 -16.22 -10.25 2.92
N LYS A 55 -15.49 -11.18 3.54
CA LYS A 55 -15.19 -11.12 4.98
C LYS A 55 -14.40 -9.86 5.36
N THR A 56 -13.40 -9.50 4.56
CA THR A 56 -12.59 -8.30 4.76
C THR A 56 -13.44 -7.04 4.62
N LYS A 57 -14.31 -7.01 3.60
CA LYS A 57 -15.26 -5.93 3.37
C LYS A 57 -16.23 -5.76 4.54
N LEU A 58 -16.80 -6.86 5.03
CA LEU A 58 -17.67 -6.87 6.21
C LEU A 58 -16.95 -6.40 7.46
N SER A 59 -15.71 -6.85 7.67
CA SER A 59 -14.88 -6.42 8.81
C SER A 59 -14.61 -4.92 8.77
N LEU A 60 -14.20 -4.39 7.62
CA LEU A 60 -13.98 -2.95 7.43
C LEU A 60 -15.29 -2.15 7.62
N GLY A 61 -16.41 -2.65 7.11
CA GLY A 61 -17.73 -2.07 7.32
C GLY A 61 -18.11 -2.01 8.81
N ASN A 62 -17.87 -3.09 9.56
CA ASN A 62 -18.11 -3.12 11.01
C ASN A 62 -17.22 -2.12 11.76
N ILE A 63 -15.96 -1.97 11.36
CA ILE A 63 -15.05 -0.98 11.96
C ILE A 63 -15.59 0.44 11.74
N ILE A 64 -16.00 0.77 10.51
CA ILE A 64 -16.59 2.07 10.18
C ILE A 64 -17.88 2.32 10.98
N GLN A 65 -18.79 1.32 11.00
CA GLN A 65 -20.12 1.50 11.58
C GLN A 65 -20.12 1.53 13.10
N ARG A 66 -19.30 0.70 13.76
CA ARG A 66 -19.37 0.49 15.21
C ARG A 66 -18.20 1.06 15.97
N ASN A 67 -17.01 1.00 15.38
CA ASN A 67 -15.77 1.24 16.12
C ASN A 67 -15.11 2.58 15.81
N TYR A 68 -15.59 3.33 14.82
CA TYR A 68 -15.07 4.65 14.53
C TYR A 68 -15.68 5.67 15.52
N GLY A 69 -14.86 6.24 16.41
CA GLY A 69 -15.30 7.19 17.44
C GLY A 69 -14.40 7.22 18.67
N GLU A 70 -14.82 7.95 19.70
CA GLU A 70 -14.00 8.24 20.90
C GLU A 70 -13.58 6.98 21.68
N GLU A 71 -14.44 5.95 21.74
CA GLU A 71 -14.14 4.70 22.46
C GLU A 71 -12.91 3.96 21.88
N HIS A 72 -12.59 4.17 20.61
CA HIS A 72 -11.47 3.53 19.92
C HIS A 72 -10.62 4.53 19.15
N HIS A 73 -10.06 5.51 19.86
CA HIS A 73 -9.24 6.58 19.29
C HIS A 73 -8.13 6.09 18.33
N HIS A 74 -7.47 4.97 18.62
CA HIS A 74 -6.42 4.41 17.77
C HIS A 74 -6.94 3.91 16.40
N LEU A 75 -8.14 3.32 16.38
CA LEU A 75 -8.81 2.91 15.12
C LEU A 75 -9.24 4.14 14.34
N GLN A 76 -9.77 5.15 15.02
CA GLN A 76 -10.13 6.42 14.41
C GLN A 76 -8.93 7.07 13.72
N LEU A 77 -7.79 7.20 14.42
CA LEU A 77 -6.56 7.76 13.85
C LEU A 77 -6.06 6.94 12.66
N SER A 78 -6.01 5.61 12.79
CA SER A 78 -5.54 4.72 11.73
C SER A 78 -6.40 4.82 10.49
N LEU A 79 -7.73 4.79 10.64
CA LEU A 79 -8.66 4.89 9.53
C LEU A 79 -8.67 6.29 8.91
N SER A 80 -8.54 7.34 9.72
CA SER A 80 -8.44 8.72 9.23
C SER A 80 -7.17 8.94 8.42
N SER A 81 -6.04 8.42 8.91
CA SER A 81 -4.76 8.44 8.19
C SER A 81 -4.86 7.65 6.89
N PHE A 82 -5.49 6.48 6.91
CA PHE A 82 -5.73 5.67 5.71
C PHE A 82 -6.56 6.43 4.67
N GLN A 83 -7.72 6.96 5.07
CA GLN A 83 -8.61 7.74 4.20
C GLN A 83 -7.93 8.97 3.59
N SER A 84 -7.17 9.70 4.39
CA SER A 84 -6.43 10.89 3.93
C SER A 84 -5.30 10.50 2.97
N THR A 85 -4.57 9.43 3.25
CA THR A 85 -3.44 8.97 2.42
C THR A 85 -3.92 8.47 1.06
N TYR A 86 -5.00 7.69 1.07
CA TYR A 86 -5.54 7.02 -0.11
C TYR A 86 -6.70 7.77 -0.78
N GLN A 87 -7.02 8.97 -0.30
CA GLN A 87 -8.06 9.84 -0.85
C GLN A 87 -9.38 9.06 -1.10
N CYS A 88 -9.83 8.36 -0.06
CA CYS A 88 -11.01 7.51 -0.10
C CYS A 88 -11.97 7.86 1.05
N CYS A 89 -13.24 7.49 0.90
CA CYS A 89 -14.23 7.65 1.95
C CYS A 89 -15.26 6.51 1.94
N GLY A 90 -15.61 6.05 3.15
CA GLY A 90 -16.58 4.97 3.32
C GLY A 90 -16.10 3.64 2.73
N LEU A 91 -17.01 2.67 2.64
CA LEU A 91 -16.67 1.32 2.19
C LEU A 91 -16.67 1.23 0.67
N ASN A 92 -17.80 1.58 0.04
CA ASN A 92 -18.03 1.49 -1.41
C ASN A 92 -17.97 2.85 -2.12
N GLY A 93 -17.65 3.92 -1.39
CA GLY A 93 -17.64 5.28 -1.90
C GLY A 93 -18.95 6.00 -1.64
N VAL A 94 -18.89 7.34 -1.66
CA VAL A 94 -20.00 8.19 -1.22
C VAL A 94 -21.12 8.24 -2.25
N GLU A 95 -20.82 8.02 -3.53
CA GLU A 95 -21.81 7.97 -4.61
C GLU A 95 -22.70 6.73 -4.53
N VAL A 96 -22.16 5.62 -4.03
CA VAL A 96 -22.87 4.34 -3.92
C VAL A 96 -23.59 4.20 -2.59
N ASN A 97 -23.00 4.68 -1.48
CA ASN A 97 -23.62 4.55 -0.16
C ASN A 97 -23.32 5.74 0.76
N ARG A 98 -24.12 6.81 0.66
CA ARG A 98 -24.08 7.96 1.60
C ARG A 98 -24.36 7.57 3.06
N ASN A 99 -24.86 6.36 3.29
CA ASN A 99 -25.33 5.91 4.60
C ASN A 99 -24.25 5.28 5.47
N ASP A 100 -23.06 4.98 4.94
CA ASP A 100 -21.98 4.32 5.69
C ASP A 100 -21.65 5.07 7.00
N TRP A 101 -21.64 6.40 6.93
CA TRP A 101 -21.32 7.26 8.07
C TRP A 101 -22.53 7.71 8.86
N THR A 102 -23.66 8.01 8.21
CA THR A 102 -24.85 8.53 8.91
C THR A 102 -25.53 7.50 9.81
N GLN A 103 -25.23 6.21 9.62
CA GLN A 103 -25.67 5.11 10.49
C GLN A 103 -24.61 4.67 11.50
N SER A 104 -23.41 5.25 11.46
CA SER A 104 -22.30 4.86 12.33
C SER A 104 -22.45 5.41 13.75
N THR A 105 -21.78 4.77 14.70
CA THR A 105 -21.64 5.26 16.09
C THR A 105 -21.01 6.65 16.14
N PHE A 106 -20.10 6.98 15.23
CA PHE A 106 -19.56 8.33 15.07
C PHE A 106 -20.63 9.39 14.83
N PHE A 107 -21.57 9.16 13.89
CA PHE A 107 -22.62 10.16 13.62
C PHE A 107 -23.66 10.20 14.74
N LEU A 108 -23.98 9.05 15.33
CA LEU A 108 -25.00 8.94 16.36
C LEU A 108 -24.54 9.52 17.71
N SER A 109 -23.25 9.45 18.03
CA SER A 109 -22.65 9.92 19.28
C SER A 109 -22.43 11.44 19.33
N GLN A 110 -22.46 12.14 18.20
CA GLN A 110 -22.28 13.59 18.16
C GLN A 110 -23.44 14.33 18.86
N LEU A 111 -23.09 15.10 19.88
CA LEU A 111 -24.04 15.93 20.64
C LEU A 111 -24.25 17.32 20.02
N GLN A 112 -23.27 17.80 19.25
CA GLN A 112 -23.31 19.13 18.65
C GLN A 112 -24.07 19.12 17.31
N TYR A 113 -24.88 20.15 17.09
CA TYR A 113 -25.61 20.38 15.84
C TYR A 113 -25.03 21.60 15.09
N PRO A 114 -25.00 21.58 13.74
CA PRO A 114 -25.28 20.43 12.88
C PRO A 114 -24.24 19.30 13.08
N ARG A 115 -24.65 18.06 12.83
CA ARG A 115 -23.77 16.88 12.96
C ARG A 115 -22.95 16.71 11.69
N ASP A 116 -21.66 16.42 11.87
CA ASP A 116 -20.74 16.06 10.81
C ASP A 116 -21.18 14.73 10.18
N ARG A 117 -21.62 14.78 8.92
CA ARG A 117 -22.14 13.58 8.21
C ARG A 117 -21.06 12.57 7.84
N VAL A 118 -19.80 13.01 7.78
CA VAL A 118 -18.61 12.24 7.43
C VAL A 118 -17.44 12.75 8.27
N PRO A 119 -16.41 11.94 8.53
CA PRO A 119 -15.21 12.43 9.19
C PRO A 119 -14.42 13.40 8.29
N LEU A 120 -13.64 14.30 8.90
CA LEU A 120 -12.80 15.27 8.18
C LEU A 120 -11.78 14.61 7.25
N SER A 121 -11.34 13.39 7.54
CA SER A 121 -10.43 12.60 6.69
C SER A 121 -11.04 12.21 5.34
N CYS A 122 -12.37 12.24 5.21
CA CYS A 122 -13.04 12.08 3.92
C CYS A 122 -13.02 13.36 3.07
N CYS A 123 -12.78 14.52 3.66
CA CYS A 123 -12.80 15.80 2.95
C CYS A 123 -11.56 15.96 2.08
N LYS A 124 -11.78 16.51 0.88
CA LYS A 124 -10.71 16.76 -0.07
C LYS A 124 -9.89 17.97 0.36
N THR A 125 -8.58 17.79 0.47
CA THR A 125 -7.65 18.87 0.79
C THR A 125 -7.37 19.70 -0.45
N CYS A 126 -7.00 20.97 -0.26
CA CYS A 126 -6.64 21.83 -1.39
C CYS A 126 -5.43 21.30 -2.18
N GLU A 127 -4.47 20.66 -1.51
CA GLU A 127 -3.34 19.99 -2.17
C GLU A 127 -3.81 18.83 -3.06
N SER A 128 -4.72 17.99 -2.55
CA SER A 128 -5.26 16.87 -3.33
C SER A 128 -6.02 17.34 -4.56
N LEU A 129 -6.86 18.37 -4.41
CA LEU A 129 -7.58 18.98 -5.53
C LEU A 129 -6.62 19.57 -6.56
N GLN A 130 -5.59 20.29 -6.13
CA GLN A 130 -4.59 20.88 -7.03
C GLN A 130 -3.84 19.80 -7.82
N LYS A 131 -3.48 18.67 -7.19
CA LYS A 131 -2.86 17.52 -7.88
C LYS A 131 -3.79 16.89 -8.90
N GLU A 132 -5.09 16.80 -8.61
CA GLU A 132 -6.07 16.23 -9.53
C GLU A 132 -6.32 17.16 -10.73
N CYS A 133 -6.54 18.44 -10.45
CA CYS A 133 -6.77 19.45 -11.47
C CYS A 133 -5.53 19.74 -12.33
N GLY A 134 -4.32 19.62 -11.76
CA GLY A 134 -3.06 19.86 -12.47
C GLY A 134 -2.60 18.71 -13.38
N LYS A 135 -3.25 17.55 -13.35
CA LYS A 135 -2.91 16.42 -14.24
C LYS A 135 -3.43 16.59 -15.67
N ASN A 136 -4.45 17.43 -15.87
CA ASN A 136 -5.07 17.63 -17.17
C ASN A 136 -4.41 18.81 -17.89
N VAL A 137 -4.11 18.63 -19.18
CA VAL A 137 -3.54 19.69 -20.05
C VAL A 137 -4.49 20.88 -20.17
N GLU A 138 -5.80 20.62 -20.09
CA GLU A 138 -6.84 21.64 -19.98
C GLU A 138 -7.59 21.48 -18.65
N PRO A 139 -7.71 22.54 -17.83
CA PRO A 139 -8.48 22.49 -16.59
C PRO A 139 -9.95 22.22 -16.90
N THR A 140 -10.55 21.26 -16.21
CA THR A 140 -12.00 21.06 -16.30
C THR A 140 -12.73 22.29 -15.77
N GLU A 141 -13.96 22.52 -16.24
CA GLU A 141 -14.80 23.62 -15.75
C GLU A 141 -14.97 23.57 -14.22
N GLU A 142 -15.08 22.36 -13.67
CA GLU A 142 -15.19 22.12 -12.23
C GLU A 142 -13.93 22.55 -11.48
N CYS A 143 -12.73 22.21 -11.99
CA CYS A 143 -11.47 22.62 -11.41
C CYS A 143 -11.28 24.14 -11.42
N THR A 144 -11.74 24.80 -12.48
CA THR A 144 -11.68 26.26 -12.62
C THR A 144 -12.56 26.96 -11.56
N LYS A 145 -13.68 26.34 -11.17
CA LYS A 145 -14.57 26.83 -10.12
C LYS A 145 -14.06 26.52 -8.71
N ALA A 146 -13.43 25.35 -8.52
CA ALA A 146 -13.00 24.88 -7.19
C ALA A 146 -11.66 25.48 -6.71
N LEU A 147 -10.67 25.66 -7.61
CA LEU A 147 -9.34 26.16 -7.26
C LEU A 147 -9.32 27.54 -6.59
N PRO A 148 -10.14 28.54 -7.00
CA PRO A 148 -10.19 29.84 -6.33
C PRO A 148 -10.58 29.75 -4.84
N LEU A 149 -11.38 28.75 -4.45
CA LEU A 149 -11.81 28.59 -3.05
C LEU A 149 -10.64 28.23 -2.12
N CYS A 150 -9.67 27.50 -2.66
CA CYS A 150 -8.43 27.13 -1.96
C CYS A 150 -7.44 28.28 -1.80
N SER A 151 -7.51 29.32 -2.63
CA SER A 151 -6.60 30.47 -2.55
C SER A 151 -7.15 31.58 -1.65
N LEU A 152 -8.47 31.67 -1.52
CA LEU A 152 -9.15 32.68 -0.68
C LEU A 152 -9.14 32.35 0.80
N THR A 153 -8.85 31.10 1.15
CA THR A 153 -8.98 30.62 2.52
C THR A 153 -7.68 30.04 3.02
N LYS A 154 -7.27 30.38 4.25
CA LYS A 154 -6.18 29.66 4.96
C LYS A 154 -6.61 28.23 5.33
N PHE A 155 -7.67 27.68 4.73
CA PHE A 155 -8.23 26.39 5.09
C PHE A 155 -7.51 25.28 4.35
N GLU A 156 -7.26 24.19 5.07
CA GLU A 156 -6.64 22.97 4.54
C GLU A 156 -7.56 22.22 3.54
N TYR A 157 -8.85 22.55 3.53
CA TYR A 157 -9.90 21.86 2.76
C TYR A 157 -10.62 22.80 1.79
N VAL A 158 -11.05 22.26 0.65
CA VAL A 158 -11.69 23.01 -0.45
C VAL A 158 -12.97 23.74 0.01
N HIS A 159 -13.85 23.02 0.71
CA HIS A 159 -15.08 23.57 1.26
C HIS A 159 -15.56 22.73 2.47
N ARG A 160 -14.99 23.00 3.65
CA ARG A 160 -15.20 22.20 4.87
C ARG A 160 -16.67 21.99 5.21
N ASP A 161 -17.46 23.05 5.28
CA ASP A 161 -18.87 22.96 5.69
C ASP A 161 -19.73 22.17 4.69
N ALA A 162 -19.44 22.24 3.40
CA ALA A 162 -20.13 21.46 2.38
C ALA A 162 -19.74 19.98 2.46
N CYS A 163 -18.46 19.68 2.70
CA CYS A 163 -17.99 18.32 2.91
C CYS A 163 -18.67 17.66 4.12
N LEU A 164 -18.74 18.36 5.25
CA LEU A 164 -19.38 17.87 6.47
C LEU A 164 -20.91 17.81 6.35
N GLY A 165 -21.49 18.40 5.29
CA GLY A 165 -22.92 18.42 5.05
C GLY A 165 -23.68 19.47 5.87
N HIS A 166 -22.98 20.52 6.30
CA HIS A 166 -23.53 21.68 7.02
C HIS A 166 -24.05 22.75 6.06
N SER A 167 -23.50 22.84 4.85
CA SER A 167 -23.94 23.75 3.80
C SER A 167 -24.12 23.04 2.47
N VAL A 168 -24.89 23.65 1.57
CA VAL A 168 -24.95 23.23 0.16
C VAL A 168 -23.93 24.07 -0.60
N ALA A 169 -22.95 23.42 -1.24
CA ALA A 169 -22.05 24.11 -2.14
C ALA A 169 -22.74 24.35 -3.50
N GLU A 170 -23.36 25.52 -3.64
CA GLU A 170 -23.91 25.96 -4.92
C GLU A 170 -22.78 26.03 -5.95
N ASN A 171 -22.95 25.34 -7.09
CA ASN A 171 -21.99 25.28 -8.21
C ASN A 171 -20.76 24.37 -8.06
N LEU A 172 -20.69 23.51 -7.02
CA LEU A 172 -19.66 22.48 -6.92
C LEU A 172 -20.27 21.08 -6.87
N THR A 173 -19.67 20.16 -7.62
CA THR A 173 -19.97 18.73 -7.51
C THR A 173 -19.35 18.13 -6.25
N MET A 174 -19.96 17.06 -5.72
CA MET A 174 -19.52 16.43 -4.47
C MET A 174 -18.06 15.95 -4.54
N SER A 175 -17.62 15.48 -5.70
CA SER A 175 -16.25 15.04 -5.99
C SER A 175 -15.19 16.13 -5.81
N MET A 176 -15.58 17.42 -5.83
CA MET A 176 -14.66 18.54 -5.68
C MET A 176 -14.25 18.80 -4.23
N TYR A 177 -15.09 18.40 -3.26
CA TYR A 177 -14.83 18.66 -1.83
C TYR A 177 -14.84 17.39 -0.96
N LEU A 178 -15.22 16.24 -1.53
CA LEU A 178 -15.28 14.96 -0.84
C LEU A 178 -14.61 13.87 -1.68
N ASN A 179 -13.84 13.00 -1.02
CA ASN A 179 -13.28 11.81 -1.64
C ASN A 179 -14.41 10.82 -1.96
N THR A 180 -14.73 10.63 -3.25
CA THR A 180 -15.84 9.76 -3.67
C THR A 180 -15.47 8.29 -3.77
N ASN A 181 -14.17 7.98 -3.88
CA ASN A 181 -13.66 6.61 -3.99
C ASN A 181 -13.93 5.81 -2.71
N GLY A 182 -14.45 4.58 -2.85
CA GLY A 182 -14.59 3.67 -1.72
C GLY A 182 -13.26 3.14 -1.21
N CYS A 183 -13.05 3.18 0.10
CA CYS A 183 -11.79 2.75 0.70
C CYS A 183 -11.51 1.26 0.52
N PHE A 184 -12.55 0.43 0.40
CA PHE A 184 -12.36 -1.00 0.18
C PHE A 184 -11.67 -1.28 -1.15
N ASN A 185 -12.12 -0.63 -2.24
CA ASN A 185 -11.55 -0.85 -3.57
C ASN A 185 -10.09 -0.36 -3.63
N VAL A 186 -9.79 0.79 -3.01
CA VAL A 186 -8.41 1.31 -2.96
C VAL A 186 -7.50 0.38 -2.15
N MET A 187 -7.97 -0.11 -0.99
CA MET A 187 -7.25 -1.09 -0.18
C MET A 187 -6.99 -2.38 -0.96
N TYR A 188 -8.03 -2.93 -1.59
CA TYR A 188 -7.96 -4.16 -2.35
C TYR A 188 -6.97 -4.05 -3.52
N ASN A 189 -7.08 -3.00 -4.33
CA ASN A 189 -6.18 -2.79 -5.46
C ASN A 189 -4.74 -2.56 -5.01
N SER A 190 -4.53 -1.88 -3.87
CA SER A 190 -3.20 -1.67 -3.30
C SER A 190 -2.58 -2.97 -2.80
N ILE A 191 -3.35 -3.81 -2.11
CA ILE A 191 -2.89 -5.13 -1.63
C ILE A 191 -2.60 -6.04 -2.82
N SER A 192 -3.52 -6.10 -3.79
CA SER A 192 -3.35 -6.91 -5.00
C SER A 192 -2.08 -6.53 -5.76
N SER A 193 -1.90 -5.23 -6.04
CA SER A 193 -0.69 -4.71 -6.69
C SER A 193 0.58 -4.97 -5.88
N TYR A 194 0.52 -4.88 -4.55
CA TYR A 194 1.64 -5.22 -3.68
C TYR A 194 2.01 -6.71 -3.77
N LEU A 195 1.02 -7.61 -3.73
CA LEU A 195 1.24 -9.05 -3.84
C LEU A 195 1.84 -9.41 -5.21
N ASP A 196 1.32 -8.82 -6.29
CA ASP A 196 1.89 -9.00 -7.63
C ASP A 196 3.35 -8.55 -7.70
N ASN A 197 3.66 -7.36 -7.16
CA ASN A 197 5.03 -6.86 -7.13
C ASN A 197 5.97 -7.75 -6.30
N GLN A 198 5.50 -8.23 -5.13
CA GLN A 198 6.27 -9.16 -4.29
C GLN A 198 6.53 -10.49 -5.01
N PHE A 199 5.56 -10.99 -5.78
CA PHE A 199 5.73 -12.18 -6.58
C PHE A 199 6.85 -12.02 -7.61
N TYR A 200 6.83 -10.94 -8.40
CA TYR A 200 7.88 -10.68 -9.40
C TYR A 200 9.27 -10.46 -8.78
N LEU A 201 9.34 -9.67 -7.70
CA LEU A 201 10.59 -9.46 -6.97
C LEU A 201 11.14 -10.77 -6.39
N GLY A 202 10.27 -11.60 -5.81
CA GLY A 202 10.64 -12.90 -5.28
C GLY A 202 11.26 -13.81 -6.34
N TRP A 203 10.62 -13.95 -7.51
CA TRP A 203 11.17 -14.72 -8.62
C TRP A 203 12.51 -14.18 -9.13
N SER A 204 12.64 -12.86 -9.24
CA SER A 204 13.89 -12.24 -9.65
C SER A 204 15.05 -12.57 -8.70
N LEU A 205 14.78 -12.59 -7.39
CA LEU A 205 15.76 -12.92 -6.36
C LEU A 205 16.11 -14.42 -6.36
N ILE A 206 15.14 -15.31 -6.59
CA ILE A 206 15.39 -16.75 -6.73
C ILE A 206 16.32 -17.02 -7.93
N ILE A 207 16.04 -16.42 -9.08
CA ILE A 207 16.88 -16.56 -10.28
C ILE A 207 18.29 -16.06 -10.00
N LEU A 208 18.42 -14.86 -9.42
CA LEU A 208 19.72 -14.25 -9.13
C LEU A 208 20.56 -15.10 -8.15
N THR A 209 19.95 -15.54 -7.05
CA THR A 209 20.63 -16.36 -6.03
C THR A 209 21.00 -17.75 -6.55
N THR A 210 20.16 -18.33 -7.42
CA THR A 210 20.43 -19.62 -8.08
C THR A 210 21.59 -19.49 -9.08
N LEU A 211 21.61 -18.42 -9.88
CA LEU A 211 22.72 -18.14 -10.79
C LEU A 211 24.04 -17.92 -10.03
N GLN A 212 24.00 -17.17 -8.92
CA GLN A 212 25.15 -16.97 -8.04
C GLN A 212 25.68 -18.30 -7.48
N PHE A 213 24.78 -19.19 -7.05
CA PHE A 213 25.15 -20.53 -6.58
C PHE A 213 25.89 -21.32 -7.67
N PHE A 214 25.36 -21.37 -8.89
CA PHE A 214 26.01 -22.09 -10.00
C PHE A 214 27.38 -21.51 -10.38
N LEU A 215 27.52 -20.17 -10.35
CA LEU A 215 28.82 -19.52 -10.58
C LEU A 215 29.85 -19.90 -9.51
N LEU A 216 29.47 -19.95 -8.24
CA LEU A 216 30.37 -20.38 -7.16
C LEU A 216 30.79 -21.84 -7.33
N ILE A 217 29.86 -22.73 -7.68
CA ILE A 217 30.19 -24.14 -7.93
C ILE A 217 31.10 -24.30 -9.16
N SER A 218 30.91 -23.51 -10.22
CA SER A 218 31.80 -23.56 -11.38
C SER A 218 33.21 -23.05 -11.05
N MET A 219 33.31 -21.95 -10.31
CA MET A 219 34.59 -21.42 -9.82
C MET A 219 35.34 -22.44 -8.95
N PHE A 220 34.63 -23.09 -8.02
CA PHE A 220 35.20 -24.17 -7.22
C PHE A 220 35.79 -25.29 -8.09
N SER A 221 35.04 -25.71 -9.11
CA SER A 221 35.44 -26.78 -10.01
C SER A 221 36.67 -26.40 -10.84
N ILE A 222 36.76 -25.15 -11.28
CA ILE A 222 37.93 -24.63 -12.02
C ILE A 222 39.16 -24.60 -11.10
N LEU A 223 39.03 -24.06 -9.88
CA LEU A 223 40.13 -23.99 -8.91
C LEU A 223 40.69 -25.37 -8.59
N LYS A 224 39.81 -26.36 -8.38
CA LYS A 224 40.21 -27.75 -8.12
C LYS A 224 40.95 -28.41 -9.30
N ASN A 225 40.55 -28.08 -10.53
CA ASN A 225 41.24 -28.58 -11.72
C ASN A 225 42.62 -27.92 -11.89
N VAL A 226 42.75 -26.63 -11.56
CA VAL A 226 44.05 -25.93 -11.62
C VAL A 226 45.00 -26.41 -10.52
N SER A 227 44.52 -26.63 -9.31
CA SER A 227 45.35 -27.14 -8.21
C SER A 227 45.90 -28.52 -8.51
N SER A 228 45.08 -29.42 -9.08
CA SER A 228 45.54 -30.76 -9.47
C SER A 228 46.54 -30.79 -10.61
N LEU A 229 46.59 -29.76 -11.48
CA LEU A 229 47.61 -29.63 -12.52
C LEU A 229 48.98 -29.18 -11.97
N ASN A 230 49.01 -28.41 -10.88
CA ASN A 230 50.26 -27.94 -10.27
C ASN A 230 50.99 -29.00 -9.42
N GLU A 231 50.33 -30.11 -9.11
CA GLU A 231 50.93 -31.22 -8.35
C GLU A 231 51.71 -32.22 -9.22
N TYR A 232 51.67 -32.08 -10.55
CA TYR A 232 52.43 -32.87 -11.52
C TYR A 232 53.62 -32.10 -12.09
#